data_AF-A0A2G6IFF0-F1
#
_entry.id   AF-A0A2G6IFF0-F1
#
_cell.length_a   1.000
_cell.length_b   1.000
_cell.length_c   1.000
_cell.angle_alpha   90.00
_cell.angle_beta   90.00
_cell.angle_gamma   90.00
#
_symmetry.space_group_name_H-M   'P 1'
#
loop_
_entity.id
_entity.type
_entity.pdbx_description
1 polymer ?
#
loop_
_entity_poly.entity_id
_entity_poly.type
_entity_poly.pdbx_seq_one_letter_code
_entity_poly.pdbx_strand_id
1 'polypeptide(L)'
;MAKLGADWWRLTYQTQMVMALRLSGMAGYWSMKPDEPLRMVLEKGPAFSRAAMAAGEAAAKGKRPDQITRAAMKPLSRKTKRNVKRLTRQL
;
A
#
# COMPACT_ATOMS: atom_id res chain seq x y z
N MET A 1 -11.31 7.42 16.35
CA MET A 1 -10.65 8.45 15.52
C MET A 1 -9.13 8.42 15.59
N ALA A 2 -8.47 8.57 16.75
CA ALA A 2 -7.00 8.63 16.84
C ALA A 2 -6.26 7.46 16.12
N LYS A 3 -6.77 6.22 16.24
CA LYS A 3 -6.18 5.03 15.58
C LYS A 3 -6.32 5.06 14.04
N LEU A 4 -7.40 5.63 13.50
CA LEU A 4 -7.59 5.75 12.05
C LEU A 4 -6.60 6.77 11.47
N GLY A 5 -6.44 7.92 12.15
CA GLY A 5 -5.47 8.94 11.75
C GLY A 5 -4.03 8.41 11.72
N ALA A 6 -3.63 7.64 12.74
CA ALA A 6 -2.32 6.99 12.77
C ALA A 6 -2.12 5.97 11.64
N ASP A 7 -3.13 5.16 11.34
CA ASP A 7 -3.08 4.20 10.22
C ASP A 7 -3.00 4.92 8.85
N TRP A 8 -3.67 6.08 8.74
CA TRP A 8 -3.65 6.92 7.53
C TRP A 8 -2.29 7.57 7.32
N TRP A 9 -1.75 8.20 8.35
CA TRP A 9 -0.40 8.77 8.33
C TRP A 9 0.65 7.73 7.93
N ARG A 10 0.58 6.54 8.54
CA ARG A 10 1.49 5.44 8.22
C ARG A 10 1.37 5.01 6.75
N LEU A 11 0.16 4.88 6.23
CA LEU A 11 -0.08 4.50 4.84
C LEU A 11 0.48 5.56 3.89
N THR A 12 0.22 6.84 4.15
CA THR A 12 0.71 7.97 3.34
C THR A 12 2.23 8.02 3.33
N TYR A 13 2.87 7.94 4.50
CA TYR A 13 4.32 7.91 4.62
C TYR A 13 4.95 6.75 3.84
N GLN A 14 4.42 5.53 4.01
CA GLN A 14 4.92 4.37 3.26
C GLN A 14 4.71 4.52 1.76
N THR A 15 3.62 5.15 1.34
CA THR A 15 3.33 5.39 -0.08
C THR A 15 4.33 6.36 -0.67
N GLN A 16 4.64 7.46 0.04
CA GLN A 16 5.67 8.40 -0.38
C GLN A 16 7.05 7.74 -0.49
N MET A 17 7.43 6.89 0.46
CA MET A 17 8.68 6.13 0.37
C MET A 17 8.74 5.22 -0.87
N VAL A 18 7.65 4.49 -1.16
CA VAL A 18 7.58 3.64 -2.36
C VAL A 18 7.75 4.48 -3.61
N MET A 19 7.10 5.63 -3.71
CA MET A 19 7.22 6.53 -4.87
C MET A 19 8.63 7.09 -5.00
N ALA A 20 9.22 7.58 -3.91
CA ALA A 20 10.59 8.09 -3.90
C ALA A 20 11.58 7.02 -4.37
N LEU A 21 11.52 5.81 -3.82
CA LEU A 21 12.40 4.70 -4.24
C LEU A 21 12.20 4.34 -5.71
N ARG A 22 10.96 4.37 -6.20
CA ARG A 22 10.69 4.03 -7.60
C ARG A 22 11.21 5.08 -8.56
N LEU A 23 11.06 6.36 -8.21
CA LEU A 23 11.56 7.48 -9.00
C LEU A 23 13.08 7.48 -9.05
N SER A 24 13.78 7.23 -7.94
CA SER A 24 15.25 7.19 -7.96
C SER A 24 15.80 5.96 -8.70
N GLY A 25 15.17 4.80 -8.62
CA GLY A 25 15.57 3.67 -9.46
C GLY A 25 15.38 3.94 -10.97
N MET A 26 14.27 4.60 -11.36
CA MET A 26 14.05 5.01 -12.75
C MET A 26 15.00 6.13 -13.21
N ALA A 27 15.41 7.00 -12.30
CA ALA A 27 16.41 8.04 -12.56
C ALA A 27 17.85 7.49 -12.63
N GLY A 28 18.05 6.17 -12.45
CA GLY A 28 19.34 5.51 -12.62
C GLY A 28 20.22 5.49 -11.38
N TYR A 29 19.71 5.83 -10.19
CA TYR A 29 20.49 5.75 -8.95
C TYR A 29 20.87 4.30 -8.58
N TRP A 30 20.15 3.29 -9.08
CA TRP A 30 20.51 1.87 -9.01
C TRP A 30 19.82 1.05 -10.11
N SER A 31 20.26 -0.20 -10.32
CA SER A 31 19.65 -1.12 -11.29
C SER A 31 18.30 -1.63 -10.82
N MET A 32 17.22 -1.20 -11.49
CA MET A 32 15.90 -1.81 -11.35
C MET A 32 15.77 -3.06 -12.22
N LYS A 33 14.97 -4.02 -11.76
CA LYS A 33 14.62 -5.16 -12.61
C LYS A 33 13.80 -4.69 -13.81
N PRO A 34 14.02 -5.23 -15.03
CA PRO A 34 13.30 -4.82 -16.23
C PRO A 34 11.77 -4.97 -16.11
N ASP A 35 11.30 -5.95 -15.34
CA ASP A 35 9.88 -6.23 -15.11
C ASP A 35 9.25 -5.39 -13.98
N GLU A 36 10.05 -4.60 -13.25
CA GLU A 36 9.59 -3.85 -12.07
C GLU A 36 8.42 -2.90 -12.39
N PRO A 37 8.43 -2.08 -13.47
CA PRO A 37 7.31 -1.18 -13.81
C PRO A 37 6.00 -1.93 -14.08
N LEU A 38 6.06 -3.02 -14.85
CA LEU A 38 4.89 -3.86 -15.15
C LEU A 38 4.32 -4.47 -13.86
N ARG A 39 5.21 -4.99 -13.00
CA ARG A 39 4.83 -5.54 -11.71
C ARG A 39 4.13 -4.51 -10.82
N MET A 40 4.52 -3.24 -10.86
CA MET A 40 3.84 -2.20 -10.07
C MET A 40 2.37 -2.04 -10.42
N VAL A 41 2.05 -2.09 -11.71
CA VAL A 41 0.68 -1.90 -12.21
C VAL A 41 -0.15 -3.12 -11.84
N LEU A 42 0.39 -4.32 -12.07
CA LEU A 42 -0.27 -5.58 -11.74
C LEU A 42 -0.56 -5.74 -10.24
N GLU A 43 0.23 -5.11 -9.37
CA GLU A 43 -0.01 -5.13 -7.92
C GLU A 43 -1.26 -4.36 -7.47
N LYS A 44 -1.73 -3.38 -8.26
CA LYS A 44 -2.84 -2.49 -7.86
C LYS A 44 -4.16 -3.25 -7.76
N GLY A 45 -4.54 -3.99 -8.79
CA GLY A 45 -5.82 -4.71 -8.85
C GLY A 45 -6.06 -5.62 -7.64
N PRO A 46 -5.17 -6.58 -7.35
CA PRO A 46 -5.31 -7.44 -6.17
C PRO A 46 -5.26 -6.69 -4.84
N ALA A 47 -4.55 -5.57 -4.74
CA ALA A 47 -4.51 -4.77 -3.51
C ALA A 47 -5.85 -4.07 -3.25
N PHE A 48 -6.45 -3.46 -4.27
CA PHE A 48 -7.76 -2.81 -4.18
C PHE A 48 -8.90 -3.82 -3.98
N SER A 49 -8.87 -4.97 -4.66
CA SER A 49 -9.84 -6.04 -4.44
C SER A 49 -9.84 -6.53 -2.98
N ARG A 50 -8.66 -6.74 -2.38
CA ARG A 50 -8.56 -7.10 -0.95
C ARG A 50 -9.06 -6.00 -0.02
N ALA A 51 -8.81 -4.73 -0.36
CA ALA A 51 -9.31 -3.60 0.41
C ALA A 51 -10.85 -3.54 0.35
N ALA A 52 -11.44 -3.73 -0.84
CA ALA A 52 -12.89 -3.76 -1.04
C ALA A 52 -13.54 -4.92 -0.29
N MET A 53 -12.98 -6.14 -0.37
CA MET A 53 -13.49 -7.28 0.40
C MET A 53 -13.43 -7.04 1.91
N ALA A 54 -12.33 -6.50 2.43
CA ALA A 54 -12.19 -6.20 3.86
C ALA A 54 -13.17 -5.11 4.32
N ALA A 55 -13.45 -4.13 3.46
CA ALA A 55 -14.47 -3.10 3.71
C ALA A 55 -15.87 -3.70 3.72
N GLY A 56 -16.21 -4.51 2.72
CA GLY A 56 -17.50 -5.20 2.60
C GLY A 56 -17.77 -6.13 3.78
N GLU A 57 -16.77 -6.90 4.21
CA GLU A 57 -16.87 -7.76 5.39
C GLU A 57 -17.11 -6.95 6.67
N ALA A 58 -16.42 -5.81 6.84
CA ALA A 58 -16.63 -4.93 7.99
C ALA A 58 -18.03 -4.28 7.96
N ALA A 59 -18.51 -3.88 6.77
CA ALA A 59 -19.84 -3.32 6.59
C ALA A 59 -20.93 -4.35 6.89
N ALA A 60 -20.81 -5.58 6.39
CA ALA A 60 -21.73 -6.68 6.66
C ALA A 60 -21.81 -7.02 8.16
N LYS A 61 -20.72 -6.79 8.92
CA LYS A 61 -20.67 -6.93 10.38
C LYS A 61 -21.22 -5.73 11.15
N GLY A 62 -21.85 -4.77 10.49
CA GLY A 62 -22.44 -3.57 11.11
C GLY A 62 -21.40 -2.65 11.75
N LYS A 63 -20.14 -2.67 11.27
CA LYS A 63 -19.08 -1.82 11.84
C LYS A 63 -19.35 -0.34 11.52
N ARG A 64 -18.84 0.53 12.38
CA ARG A 64 -18.93 1.98 12.18
C ARG A 64 -18.13 2.40 10.94
N PRO A 65 -18.50 3.52 10.26
CA PRO A 65 -17.79 3.99 9.07
C PRO A 65 -16.27 4.12 9.23
N ASP A 66 -15.79 4.61 10.37
CA ASP A 66 -14.35 4.73 10.66
C ASP A 66 -13.64 3.37 10.74
N GLN A 67 -14.35 2.34 11.20
CA GLN A 67 -13.84 0.96 11.27
C GLN A 67 -13.86 0.27 9.91
N ILE A 68 -14.85 0.56 9.06
CA ILE A 68 -14.91 0.07 7.67
C ILE A 68 -13.74 0.64 6.87
N THR A 69 -13.51 1.95 6.96
CA THR A 69 -12.37 2.61 6.31
C THR A 69 -11.04 2.02 6.79
N ARG A 70 -10.91 1.78 8.10
CA ARG A 70 -9.72 1.13 8.66
C ARG A 70 -9.52 -0.29 8.14
N ALA A 71 -10.58 -1.06 7.97
CA ALA A 71 -10.54 -2.40 7.41
C ALA A 71 -10.06 -2.38 5.96
N ALA A 72 -10.53 -1.42 5.16
CA ALA A 72 -10.08 -1.20 3.78
C ALA A 72 -8.59 -0.82 3.69
N MET A 73 -8.11 0.02 4.60
CA MET A 73 -6.73 0.52 4.58
C MET A 73 -5.68 -0.50 5.02
N LYS A 74 -6.04 -1.43 5.91
CA LYS A 74 -5.10 -2.40 6.49
C LYS A 74 -4.40 -3.28 5.44
N PRO A 75 -5.09 -3.86 4.43
CA PRO A 75 -4.46 -4.54 3.31
C PRO A 75 -3.49 -3.66 2.51
N LEU A 76 -3.89 -2.41 2.24
CA LEU A 76 -3.07 -1.46 1.48
C LEU A 76 -1.78 -1.14 2.24
N SER A 77 -1.86 -0.80 3.53
CA SER A 77 -0.66 -0.51 4.34
C SER A 77 0.28 -1.71 4.44
N ARG A 78 -0.25 -2.93 4.56
CA ARG A 78 0.57 -4.15 4.54
C ARG A 78 1.32 -4.33 3.21
N LYS A 79 0.64 -4.06 2.09
CA LYS A 79 1.25 -4.16 0.75
C LYS A 79 2.29 -3.08 0.54
N THR A 80 2.02 -1.82 0.89
CA THR A 80 2.97 -0.72 0.79
C THR A 80 4.22 -0.96 1.65
N LYS A 81 4.06 -1.41 2.90
CA LYS A 81 5.18 -1.80 3.77
C LYS A 81 6.04 -2.91 3.15
N ARG A 82 5.42 -3.92 2.53
CA ARG A 82 6.13 -4.99 1.82
C ARG A 82 6.89 -4.45 0.61
N ASN A 83 6.31 -3.51 -0.11
CA ASN A 83 6.95 -2.88 -1.27
C ASN A 83 8.18 -2.05 -0.84
N VAL A 84 8.08 -1.23 0.22
CA VAL A 84 9.25 -0.54 0.80
C VAL A 84 10.36 -1.54 1.11
N LYS A 85 10.07 -2.58 1.90
CA LYS A 85 11.08 -3.59 2.26
C LYS A 85 11.72 -4.27 1.05
N ARG A 86 10.95 -4.52 -0.01
CA ARG A 86 11.45 -5.16 -1.23
C ARG A 86 12.33 -4.21 -2.03
N LEU A 87 11.89 -2.97 -2.24
CA LEU A 87 12.65 -1.96 -2.98
C LEU A 87 13.95 -1.62 -2.25
N THR A 88 13.93 -1.50 -0.91
CA THR A 88 15.16 -1.29 -0.12
C THR A 88 16.14 -2.46 -0.20
N ARG A 89 15.68 -3.69 -0.49
CA ARG A 89 16.56 -4.84 -0.75
C ARG A 89 17.15 -4.87 -2.17
N GLN A 90 16.66 -4.00 -3.05
CA GLN A 90 17.14 -3.84 -4.42
C GLN A 90 18.07 -2.64 -4.59
N LEU A 91 18.25 -1.84 -3.51
CA LEU A 91 19.37 -0.94 -3.33
C LEU A 91 20.62 -1.77 -3.05
#